data_AF-A0A7J3U7C7-F1
#
_entry.id   AF-A0A7J3U7C7-F1
#
_cell.length_a   1.000
_cell.length_b   1.000
_cell.length_c   1.000
_cell.angle_alpha   90.00
_cell.angle_beta   90.00
_cell.angle_gamma   90.00
#
_symmetry.space_group_name_H-M   'P 1'
#
loop_
_entity.id
_entity.type
_entity.pdbx_description
1 polymer ?
#
loop_
_entity_poly.entity_id
_entity_poly.type
_entity_poly.pdbx_seq_one_letter_code
_entity_poly.pdbx_strand_id
1 'polypeptide(L)'
;MIAKGGKGIVATAFTLGVSSLLFSGLLTTVNEEAIAILLGLSLLLLLCFLFLLIFFRDPERRVGKGVVSPADGKIIKVDEVEDKDVGKSYLISIFMSIWNVHVNRSPYNGIVSSLTHYKGGHSPAFLEKADGNEKTVTIIDTALGKIKMVQIAGAVARRIVSYICDGDRVEKGQRVGIIRFGSRVDLYLPCNKIERITVDKGDNVKAGEDTVAEERS
;
A
#
# COMPACT_ATOMS: atom_id res chain seq x y z
N MET A 1 5.71 -8.53 10.83
CA MET A 1 4.95 -7.70 11.80
C MET A 1 3.61 -7.31 11.18
N ILE A 2 2.71 -6.66 11.92
CA ILE A 2 1.44 -6.13 11.38
C ILE A 2 1.55 -4.61 11.19
N ALA A 3 1.13 -4.14 10.02
CA ALA A 3 1.14 -2.72 9.65
C ALA A 3 0.36 -1.87 10.67
N LYS A 4 0.87 -0.67 10.99
CA LYS A 4 0.24 0.26 11.95
C LYS A 4 -1.24 0.51 11.61
N GLY A 5 -1.54 0.70 10.33
CA GLY A 5 -2.91 0.92 9.85
C GLY A 5 -3.83 -0.31 9.85
N GLY A 6 -3.33 -1.49 10.22
CA GLY A 6 -4.09 -2.76 10.28
C GLY A 6 -4.28 -3.33 11.69
N LYS A 7 -3.47 -2.93 12.68
CA LYS A 7 -3.45 -3.54 14.02
C LYS A 7 -4.83 -3.61 14.69
N GLY A 8 -5.58 -2.51 14.68
CA GLY A 8 -6.93 -2.48 15.26
C GLY A 8 -7.92 -3.41 14.55
N ILE A 9 -7.87 -3.46 13.22
CA ILE A 9 -8.76 -4.32 12.41
C ILE A 9 -8.48 -5.80 12.69
N VAL A 10 -7.21 -6.17 12.71
CA VAL A 10 -6.76 -7.54 13.01
C VAL A 10 -7.17 -7.95 14.43
N ALA A 11 -6.95 -7.08 15.42
CA ALA A 11 -7.32 -7.36 16.81
C ALA A 11 -8.83 -7.51 16.99
N THR A 12 -9.64 -6.66 16.37
CA THR A 12 -11.11 -6.77 16.45
C THR A 12 -11.62 -8.08 15.83
N ALA A 13 -11.10 -8.47 14.66
CA ALA A 13 -11.50 -9.74 14.03
C ALA A 13 -11.16 -10.95 14.91
N PHE A 14 -9.98 -10.95 15.53
CA PHE A 14 -9.57 -11.98 16.48
C PHE A 14 -10.50 -12.06 17.69
N THR A 15 -10.75 -10.92 18.36
CA THR A 15 -11.59 -10.87 19.55
C THR A 15 -13.00 -11.36 19.24
N LEU A 16 -13.62 -10.91 18.13
CA LEU A 16 -14.96 -11.36 17.75
C LEU A 16 -15.01 -12.87 17.46
N GLY A 17 -14.01 -13.41 16.75
CA GLY A 17 -13.95 -14.84 16.43
C GLY A 17 -13.82 -15.71 17.67
N VAL A 18 -12.95 -15.31 18.61
CA VAL A 18 -12.74 -16.01 19.88
C VAL A 18 -13.94 -15.86 20.81
N SER A 19 -14.53 -14.66 20.93
CA SER A 19 -15.74 -14.45 21.73
C SER A 19 -16.91 -15.29 21.23
N SER A 20 -17.12 -15.38 19.91
CA SER A 20 -18.14 -16.26 19.32
C SER A 20 -17.88 -17.73 19.64
N LEU A 21 -16.61 -18.16 19.61
CA LEU A 21 -16.22 -19.54 19.94
C LEU A 21 -16.51 -19.87 21.41
N LEU A 22 -16.09 -18.99 22.32
CA LEU A 22 -16.30 -19.18 23.77
C LEU A 22 -17.79 -19.15 24.12
N PHE A 23 -18.56 -18.27 23.48
CA PHE A 23 -20.01 -18.17 23.69
C PHE A 23 -20.74 -19.44 23.21
N SER A 24 -20.29 -20.05 22.11
CA SER A 24 -20.82 -21.35 21.66
C SER A 24 -20.59 -22.46 22.70
N GLY A 25 -19.46 -22.43 23.41
CA GLY A 25 -19.13 -23.35 24.50
C GLY A 25 -19.98 -23.17 25.76
N LEU A 26 -20.56 -21.98 25.98
CA LEU A 26 -21.45 -21.71 27.13
C LEU A 26 -22.89 -22.19 26.86
N LEU A 27 -23.30 -22.22 25.59
CA LEU A 27 -24.64 -22.64 25.16
C LEU A 27 -24.76 -24.15 24.96
N THR A 28 -23.72 -24.94 25.27
CA THR A 28 -23.65 -26.40 25.04
C THR A 28 -24.78 -27.19 25.71
N THR A 29 -25.50 -26.59 26.65
CA THR A 29 -26.60 -27.23 27.40
C THR A 29 -28.00 -26.76 26.98
N VAL A 30 -28.13 -25.82 26.02
CA VAL A 30 -29.40 -25.08 25.80
C VAL A 30 -30.02 -25.30 24.42
N ASN A 31 -29.25 -25.24 23.32
CA ASN A 31 -29.81 -25.32 21.97
C ASN A 31 -28.76 -25.73 20.92
N GLU A 32 -28.93 -26.90 20.28
CA GLU A 32 -28.01 -27.45 19.28
C GLU A 32 -27.91 -26.61 17.99
N GLU A 33 -29.03 -26.06 17.50
CA GLU A 33 -29.05 -25.25 16.29
C GLU A 33 -28.27 -23.94 16.49
N ALA A 34 -28.45 -23.32 17.66
CA ALA A 34 -27.75 -22.09 18.02
C ALA A 34 -26.23 -22.31 18.09
N ILE A 35 -25.79 -23.47 18.59
CA ILE A 35 -24.37 -23.85 18.65
C ILE A 35 -23.79 -23.96 17.24
N ALA A 36 -24.46 -24.68 16.33
CA ALA A 36 -23.99 -24.85 14.96
C ALA A 36 -23.81 -23.51 14.23
N ILE A 37 -24.75 -22.58 14.41
CA ILE A 37 -24.66 -21.23 13.85
C ILE A 37 -23.47 -20.47 14.41
N LEU A 38 -23.27 -20.50 15.74
CA LEU A 38 -22.16 -19.79 16.39
C LEU A 38 -20.79 -20.37 16.06
N LEU A 39 -20.67 -21.69 15.90
CA LEU A 39 -19.46 -22.35 15.44
C LEU A 39 -19.14 -21.97 13.98
N GLY A 40 -20.16 -21.97 13.11
CA GLY A 40 -20.02 -21.51 11.73
C GLY A 40 -19.57 -20.04 11.65
N LEU A 41 -20.18 -19.17 12.46
CA LEU A 41 -19.79 -17.76 12.56
C LEU A 41 -18.35 -17.60 13.09
N SER A 42 -17.99 -18.34 14.14
CA SER A 42 -16.63 -18.32 14.69
C SER A 42 -15.59 -18.74 13.65
N LEU A 43 -15.85 -19.84 12.93
CA LEU A 43 -14.97 -20.31 11.86
C LEU A 43 -14.79 -19.24 10.78
N LEU A 44 -15.88 -18.62 10.32
CA LEU A 44 -15.83 -17.54 9.34
C LEU A 44 -15.00 -16.35 9.83
N LEU A 45 -15.20 -15.93 11.08
CA LEU A 45 -14.47 -14.82 11.68
C LEU A 45 -12.97 -15.12 11.85
N LEU A 46 -12.62 -16.36 12.23
CA LEU A 46 -11.22 -16.79 12.35
C LEU A 46 -10.52 -16.92 10.99
N LEU A 47 -11.22 -17.38 9.95
CA LEU A 47 -10.71 -17.37 8.57
C LEU A 47 -10.51 -15.94 8.08
N CYS A 48 -11.45 -15.04 8.37
CA CYS A 48 -11.32 -13.61 8.08
C CYS A 48 -10.11 -13.01 8.82
N PHE A 49 -9.92 -13.34 10.11
CA PHE A 49 -8.75 -12.94 10.89
C PHE A 49 -7.44 -13.41 10.23
N LEU A 50 -7.36 -14.68 9.81
CA LEU A 50 -6.17 -15.21 9.13
C LEU A 50 -5.88 -14.46 7.83
N PHE A 51 -6.92 -14.18 7.03
CA PHE A 51 -6.79 -13.34 5.84
C PHE A 51 -6.26 -11.94 6.18
N LEU A 52 -6.80 -11.30 7.22
CA LEU A 52 -6.37 -9.97 7.65
C LEU A 52 -4.92 -9.96 8.15
N LEU A 53 -4.44 -11.04 8.79
CA LEU A 53 -3.03 -11.19 9.15
C LEU A 53 -2.13 -11.20 7.91
N ILE A 54 -2.52 -11.94 6.87
CA ILE A 54 -1.78 -12.03 5.61
C ILE A 54 -1.80 -10.69 4.87
N PHE A 55 -2.95 -10.02 4.86
CA PHE A 55 -3.17 -8.75 4.16
C PHE A 55 -2.40 -7.60 4.82
N PHE A 56 -2.50 -7.46 6.14
CA PHE A 56 -1.85 -6.39 6.91
C PHE A 56 -0.41 -6.74 7.34
N ARG A 57 0.18 -7.79 6.76
CA ARG A 57 1.57 -8.14 7.04
C ARG A 57 2.51 -7.03 6.58
N ASP A 58 3.54 -6.81 7.38
CA ASP A 58 4.60 -5.84 7.15
C ASP A 58 5.93 -6.49 7.59
N PRO A 59 6.60 -7.21 6.68
CA PRO A 59 7.92 -7.78 6.96
C PRO A 59 8.99 -6.70 6.99
N GLU A 60 10.07 -6.94 7.73
CA GLU A 60 11.29 -6.13 7.59
C GLU A 60 12.00 -6.45 6.28
N ARG A 61 12.70 -5.44 5.74
CA ARG A 61 13.32 -5.51 4.42
C ARG A 61 14.69 -4.85 4.43
N ARG A 62 15.56 -5.33 3.56
CA ARG A 62 16.85 -4.68 3.30
C ARG A 62 16.66 -3.65 2.21
N VAL A 63 17.06 -2.42 2.47
CA VAL A 63 16.83 -1.32 1.54
C VAL A 63 17.74 -1.45 0.32
N GLY A 64 17.15 -1.36 -0.88
CA GLY A 64 17.88 -1.42 -2.15
C GLY A 64 18.74 -0.20 -2.47
N LYS A 65 19.55 -0.29 -3.53
CA LYS A 65 20.36 0.83 -4.06
C LYS A 65 19.52 1.73 -4.97
N GLY A 66 20.04 2.90 -5.33
CA GLY A 66 19.34 3.87 -6.19
C GLY A 66 17.98 4.27 -5.64
N VAL A 67 17.01 4.44 -6.54
CA VAL A 67 15.60 4.65 -6.22
C VAL A 67 14.90 3.29 -6.06
N VAL A 68 14.26 3.07 -4.93
CA VAL A 68 13.56 1.80 -4.64
C VAL A 68 12.07 1.90 -4.94
N SER A 69 11.44 0.77 -5.22
CA SER A 69 10.00 0.70 -5.43
C SER A 69 9.24 1.23 -4.19
N PRO A 70 8.19 2.05 -4.35
CA PRO A 70 7.36 2.51 -3.23
C PRO A 70 6.29 1.48 -2.82
N ALA A 71 6.06 0.43 -3.61
CA ALA A 71 4.98 -0.53 -3.41
C ALA A 71 5.37 -1.96 -3.80
N ASP A 72 4.74 -2.94 -3.15
CA ASP A 72 4.76 -4.32 -3.64
C ASP A 72 3.74 -4.46 -4.76
N GLY A 73 4.11 -5.12 -5.84
CA GLY A 73 3.16 -5.37 -6.90
C GLY A 73 3.79 -5.67 -8.23
N LYS A 74 2.97 -5.56 -9.26
CA LYS A 74 3.36 -5.74 -10.65
C LYS A 74 3.44 -4.40 -11.35
N ILE A 75 4.52 -4.15 -12.08
CA ILE A 75 4.63 -2.97 -12.95
C ILE A 75 3.61 -3.10 -14.08
N ILE A 76 2.71 -2.12 -14.20
CA ILE A 76 1.68 -2.09 -15.25
C ILE A 76 1.93 -1.02 -16.31
N LYS A 77 2.76 -0.02 -16.01
CA LYS A 77 3.11 1.09 -16.90
C LYS A 77 4.49 1.65 -16.56
N VAL A 78 5.28 1.94 -17.58
CA VAL A 78 6.55 2.69 -17.52
C VAL A 78 6.53 3.62 -18.72
N ASP A 79 6.46 4.93 -18.50
CA ASP A 79 6.36 5.93 -19.58
C ASP A 79 7.12 7.22 -19.24
N GLU A 80 7.47 8.03 -20.24
CA GLU A 80 7.86 9.43 -20.07
C GLU A 80 6.64 10.34 -20.17
N VAL A 81 6.47 11.24 -19.19
CA VAL A 81 5.33 12.16 -19.10
C VAL A 81 5.79 13.56 -18.68
N GLU A 82 5.02 14.58 -19.04
CA GLU A 82 5.17 15.92 -18.47
C GLU A 82 4.23 16.05 -17.28
N ASP A 83 4.78 16.18 -16.08
CA ASP A 83 4.02 16.27 -14.85
C ASP A 83 4.04 17.70 -14.29
N LYS A 84 2.89 18.19 -13.81
CA LYS A 84 2.78 19.57 -13.30
C LYS A 84 3.66 19.88 -12.09
N ASP A 85 3.99 18.87 -11.27
CA ASP A 85 4.69 19.05 -10.00
C ASP A 85 6.18 18.70 -10.14
N VAL A 86 6.50 17.71 -10.99
CA VAL A 86 7.86 17.18 -11.20
C VAL A 86 8.51 17.71 -12.49
N GLY A 87 7.72 18.12 -13.49
CA GLY A 87 8.17 18.41 -14.85
C GLY A 87 8.31 17.15 -15.71
N LYS A 88 9.23 17.18 -16.69
CA LYS A 88 9.59 16.00 -17.48
C LYS A 88 10.04 14.85 -16.57
N SER A 89 9.27 13.77 -16.56
CA SER A 89 9.40 12.68 -15.59
C SER A 89 9.14 11.29 -16.17
N TYR A 90 9.73 10.29 -15.53
CA TYR A 90 9.36 8.89 -15.71
C TYR A 90 8.19 8.54 -14.78
N LEU A 91 7.12 8.00 -15.33
CA LEU A 91 5.98 7.44 -14.61
C LEU A 91 6.15 5.92 -14.51
N ILE A 92 6.16 5.40 -13.29
CA ILE A 92 6.14 3.96 -12.99
C ILE A 92 4.87 3.64 -12.20
N SER A 93 3.95 2.89 -12.80
CA SER A 93 2.70 2.47 -12.14
C SER A 93 2.80 1.03 -11.65
N ILE A 94 2.53 0.83 -10.36
CA ILE A 94 2.65 -0.46 -9.67
C ILE A 94 1.27 -0.88 -9.17
N PHE A 95 0.75 -2.00 -9.67
CA PHE A 95 -0.50 -2.58 -9.22
C PHE A 95 -0.26 -3.56 -8.06
N MET A 96 -0.97 -3.33 -6.95
CA MET A 96 -0.91 -4.14 -5.73
C MET A 96 -2.12 -5.09 -5.69
N SER A 97 -1.87 -6.38 -5.87
CA SER A 97 -2.88 -7.42 -5.65
C SER A 97 -3.17 -7.61 -4.15
N ILE A 98 -4.29 -8.25 -3.82
CA ILE A 98 -4.67 -8.57 -2.44
C ILE A 98 -3.62 -9.39 -1.68
N TRP A 99 -2.73 -10.09 -2.39
CA TRP A 99 -1.68 -10.91 -1.81
C TRP A 99 -0.40 -10.13 -1.52
N ASN A 100 -0.25 -8.92 -2.05
CA ASN A 100 0.93 -8.09 -1.84
C ASN A 100 0.92 -7.42 -0.45
N VAL A 101 2.09 -6.98 0.01
CA VAL A 101 2.17 -6.10 1.20
C VAL A 101 1.70 -4.72 0.80
N HIS A 102 0.69 -4.22 1.50
CA HIS A 102 0.06 -2.93 1.16
C HIS A 102 0.69 -1.71 1.82
N VAL A 103 1.73 -1.92 2.63
CA VAL A 103 2.53 -0.84 3.21
C VAL A 103 3.41 -0.24 2.11
N ASN A 104 3.28 1.08 1.92
CA ASN A 104 4.09 1.82 0.98
C ASN A 104 5.29 2.45 1.67
N ARG A 105 6.38 2.60 0.91
CA ARG A 105 7.66 3.07 1.42
C ARG A 105 8.19 4.25 0.62
N SER A 106 8.99 5.10 1.25
CA SER A 106 9.64 6.20 0.55
C SER A 106 10.64 5.64 -0.47
N PRO A 107 10.56 6.06 -1.75
CA PRO A 107 11.47 5.57 -2.79
C PRO A 107 12.89 6.13 -2.66
N TYR A 108 13.05 7.24 -1.94
CA TYR A 108 14.31 7.97 -1.79
C TYR A 108 14.34 8.81 -0.50
N ASN A 109 15.52 9.32 -0.14
CA ASN A 109 15.68 10.23 1.00
C ASN A 109 15.17 11.63 0.64
N GLY A 110 14.46 12.30 1.54
CA GLY A 110 14.00 13.67 1.29
C GLY A 110 13.15 14.29 2.38
N ILE A 111 12.50 15.39 2.03
CA ILE A 111 11.55 16.12 2.87
C ILE A 111 10.19 16.13 2.18
N VAL A 112 9.13 15.78 2.89
CA VAL A 112 7.76 15.79 2.36
C VAL A 112 7.32 17.25 2.22
N SER A 113 7.29 17.75 1.00
CA SER A 113 6.92 19.14 0.73
C SER A 113 5.42 19.33 0.53
N SER A 114 4.69 18.26 0.19
CA SER A 114 3.23 18.26 0.18
C SER A 114 2.66 16.85 0.30
N LEU A 115 1.60 16.71 1.10
CA LEU A 115 0.79 15.53 1.26
C LEU A 115 -0.68 15.93 1.18
N THR A 116 -1.29 15.69 0.02
CA THR A 116 -2.67 16.10 -0.25
C THR A 116 -3.56 14.89 -0.48
N HIS A 117 -4.64 14.78 0.29
CA HIS A 117 -5.69 13.77 0.10
C HIS A 117 -6.79 14.31 -0.81
N TYR A 118 -7.14 13.53 -1.83
CA TYR A 118 -8.22 13.80 -2.76
C TYR A 118 -9.29 12.71 -2.63
N LYS A 119 -10.54 13.14 -2.40
CA LYS A 119 -11.70 12.25 -2.47
C LYS A 119 -12.03 11.94 -3.94
N GLY A 120 -12.51 10.74 -4.21
CA GLY A 120 -12.80 10.30 -5.59
C GLY A 120 -13.68 9.06 -5.68
N GLY A 121 -13.82 8.54 -6.90
CA GLY A 121 -14.62 7.37 -7.27
C GLY A 121 -13.98 6.01 -6.94
N HIS A 122 -14.52 4.94 -7.54
CA HIS A 122 -14.28 3.55 -7.11
C HIS A 122 -13.99 2.58 -8.27
N SER A 123 -13.29 3.03 -9.31
CA SER A 123 -12.95 2.17 -10.44
C SER A 123 -11.90 1.11 -10.04
N PRO A 124 -11.87 -0.09 -10.65
CA PRO A 124 -10.77 -1.03 -10.47
C PRO A 124 -9.40 -0.39 -10.76
N ALA A 125 -8.44 -0.53 -9.84
CA ALA A 125 -7.19 0.22 -9.84
C ALA A 125 -6.25 -0.05 -11.04
N PHE A 126 -6.47 -1.14 -11.77
CA PHE A 126 -5.73 -1.48 -12.99
C PHE A 126 -6.25 -0.79 -14.25
N LEU A 127 -7.39 -0.10 -14.19
CA LEU A 127 -7.96 0.64 -15.31
C LEU A 127 -7.54 2.12 -15.26
N GLU A 128 -7.41 2.77 -16.42
CA GLU A 128 -7.12 4.21 -16.52
C GLU A 128 -8.18 5.08 -15.81
N LYS A 129 -9.43 4.62 -15.77
CA LYS A 129 -10.52 5.29 -15.03
C LYS A 129 -10.26 5.41 -13.52
N ALA A 130 -9.28 4.67 -12.97
CA ALA A 130 -8.89 4.77 -11.57
C ALA A 130 -8.22 6.10 -11.19
N ASP A 131 -7.83 6.94 -12.16
CA ASP A 131 -7.21 8.24 -11.90
C ASP A 131 -8.13 9.21 -11.16
N GLY A 132 -9.44 9.00 -11.30
CA GLY A 132 -10.49 9.71 -10.57
C GLY A 132 -10.86 9.09 -9.21
N ASN A 133 -10.18 8.03 -8.76
CA ASN A 133 -10.43 7.42 -7.46
C ASN A 133 -9.88 8.27 -6.30
N GLU A 134 -10.28 7.90 -5.09
CA GLU A 134 -9.63 8.40 -3.88
C GLU A 134 -8.11 8.17 -3.94
N LYS A 135 -7.35 9.23 -3.70
CA LYS A 135 -5.90 9.20 -3.78
C LYS A 135 -5.22 10.12 -2.79
N THR A 136 -4.01 9.76 -2.40
CA THR A 136 -3.09 10.61 -1.65
C THR A 136 -1.89 10.90 -2.54
N VAL A 137 -1.64 12.18 -2.78
CA VAL A 137 -0.47 12.66 -3.52
C VAL A 137 0.56 13.13 -2.51
N THR A 138 1.74 12.53 -2.55
CA THR A 138 2.90 12.92 -1.74
C THR A 138 4.00 13.43 -2.65
N ILE A 139 4.47 14.65 -2.44
CA ILE A 139 5.62 15.25 -3.12
C ILE A 139 6.77 15.28 -2.11
N ILE A 140 7.92 14.79 -2.54
CA ILE A 140 9.12 14.68 -1.72
C ILE A 140 10.23 15.47 -2.43
N ASP A 141 10.78 16.46 -1.75
CA ASP A 141 11.95 17.19 -2.20
C ASP A 141 13.20 16.36 -1.88
N THR A 142 13.94 15.97 -2.92
CA THR A 142 15.10 15.09 -2.82
C THR A 142 16.33 15.66 -3.51
N ALA A 143 17.49 15.01 -3.34
CA ALA A 143 18.70 15.34 -4.09
C ALA A 143 18.55 15.13 -5.62
N LEU A 144 17.59 14.30 -6.04
CA LEU A 144 17.25 14.05 -7.45
C LEU A 144 16.35 15.15 -8.05
N GLY A 145 15.77 16.02 -7.20
CA GLY A 145 14.67 16.89 -7.55
C GLY A 145 13.38 16.46 -6.86
N LYS A 146 12.24 16.99 -7.30
CA LYS A 146 10.94 16.59 -6.78
C LYS A 146 10.61 15.17 -7.25
N ILE A 147 10.26 14.31 -6.31
CA ILE A 147 9.65 13.00 -6.60
C ILE A 147 8.20 13.08 -6.18
N LYS A 148 7.30 12.49 -6.97
CA LYS A 148 5.89 12.39 -6.61
C LYS A 148 5.47 10.94 -6.51
N MET A 149 4.82 10.60 -5.40
CA MET A 149 4.17 9.31 -5.19
C MET A 149 2.66 9.54 -5.06
N VAL A 150 1.88 8.84 -5.88
CA VAL A 150 0.42 8.89 -5.86
C VAL A 150 -0.11 7.53 -5.45
N GLN A 151 -0.68 7.47 -4.26
CA GLN A 151 -1.34 6.28 -3.73
C GLN A 151 -2.80 6.32 -4.17
N ILE A 152 -3.28 5.31 -4.88
CA ILE A 152 -4.64 5.27 -5.43
C ILE A 152 -5.38 4.08 -4.83
N ALA A 153 -6.51 4.36 -4.20
CA ALA A 153 -7.36 3.35 -3.60
C ALA A 153 -8.15 2.58 -4.68
N GLY A 154 -8.31 1.26 -4.47
CA GLY A 154 -9.14 0.41 -5.30
C GLY A 154 -10.64 0.45 -4.95
N ALA A 155 -11.41 -0.40 -5.61
CA ALA A 155 -12.88 -0.41 -5.52
C ALA A 155 -13.45 -0.94 -4.18
N VAL A 156 -12.67 -1.73 -3.42
CA VAL A 156 -13.22 -2.58 -2.34
C VAL A 156 -13.12 -1.95 -0.94
N ALA A 157 -12.07 -1.20 -0.60
CA ALA A 157 -12.02 -0.53 0.71
C ALA A 157 -11.21 0.77 0.73
N ARG A 158 -11.77 1.75 1.44
CA ARG A 158 -11.54 3.18 1.25
C ARG A 158 -10.75 3.83 2.38
N ARG A 159 -9.48 3.46 2.60
CA ARG A 159 -8.59 4.29 3.43
C ARG A 159 -7.15 4.13 2.99
N ILE A 160 -6.61 5.20 2.42
CA ILE A 160 -5.18 5.45 2.45
C ILE A 160 -4.88 6.04 3.83
N VAL A 161 -3.99 5.38 4.58
CA VAL A 161 -3.57 5.87 5.89
C VAL A 161 -2.11 6.29 5.77
N SER A 162 -1.88 7.59 5.76
CA SER A 162 -0.53 8.17 5.79
C SER A 162 0.08 8.04 7.18
N TYR A 163 1.39 7.78 7.23
CA TYR A 163 2.19 7.71 8.46
C TYR A 163 3.11 8.93 8.63
N ILE A 164 3.11 9.81 7.63
CA ILE A 164 3.90 11.03 7.50
C ILE A 164 2.97 12.22 7.27
N CYS A 165 3.52 13.43 7.47
CA CYS A 165 2.88 14.72 7.27
C CYS A 165 3.78 15.68 6.47
N ASP A 166 3.24 16.83 6.09
CA ASP A 166 4.03 17.93 5.50
C ASP A 166 5.17 18.34 6.43
N GLY A 167 6.36 18.54 5.85
CA GLY A 167 7.58 18.91 6.56
C GLY A 167 8.39 17.74 7.14
N ASP A 168 7.85 16.51 7.14
CA ASP A 168 8.57 15.35 7.65
C ASP A 168 9.79 15.01 6.80
N ARG A 169 10.90 14.68 7.47
CA ARG A 169 12.04 14.04 6.82
C ARG A 169 11.76 12.54 6.68
N VAL A 170 11.99 12.01 5.48
CA VAL A 170 11.82 10.58 5.19
C VAL A 170 13.13 9.96 4.70
N GLU A 171 13.43 8.76 5.22
CA GLU A 171 14.54 7.94 4.75
C GLU A 171 14.08 6.98 3.65
N LYS A 172 14.98 6.64 2.72
CA LYS A 172 14.72 5.64 1.69
C LYS A 172 14.32 4.31 2.32
N GLY A 173 13.20 3.74 1.88
CA GLY A 173 12.64 2.51 2.44
C GLY A 173 11.81 2.72 3.72
N GLN A 174 11.75 3.92 4.29
CA GLN A 174 10.87 4.23 5.42
C GLN A 174 9.40 4.00 5.06
N ARG A 175 8.62 3.47 5.98
CA ARG A 175 7.16 3.26 5.81
C ARG A 175 6.46 4.61 5.82
N VAL A 176 5.76 4.94 4.73
CA VAL A 176 5.07 6.24 4.56
C VAL A 176 3.56 6.13 4.66
N GLY A 177 3.00 4.93 4.49
CA GLY A 177 1.57 4.71 4.65
C GLY A 177 1.14 3.31 4.29
N ILE A 178 -0.17 3.10 4.23
CA ILE A 178 -0.79 1.86 3.76
C ILE A 178 -2.04 2.17 2.96
N ILE A 179 -2.27 1.40 1.89
CA ILE A 179 -3.50 1.46 1.11
C ILE A 179 -4.31 0.20 1.41
N ARG A 180 -5.50 0.35 2.00
CA ARG A 180 -6.29 -0.82 2.40
C ARG A 180 -7.02 -1.43 1.19
N PHE A 181 -6.91 -2.74 1.03
CA PHE A 181 -7.58 -3.64 0.08
C PHE A 181 -7.50 -3.28 -1.42
N GLY A 182 -6.34 -3.55 -2.03
CA GLY A 182 -6.11 -3.46 -3.47
C GLY A 182 -5.86 -2.04 -3.94
N SER A 183 -4.84 -1.83 -4.77
CA SER A 183 -4.33 -0.48 -5.01
C SER A 183 -3.43 -0.36 -6.24
N ARG A 184 -3.22 0.87 -6.68
CA ARG A 184 -2.12 1.26 -7.55
C ARG A 184 -1.27 2.32 -6.84
N VAL A 185 0.04 2.27 -7.03
CA VAL A 185 0.94 3.38 -6.70
C VAL A 185 1.63 3.86 -7.96
N ASP A 186 1.51 5.15 -8.24
CA ASP A 186 2.22 5.79 -9.33
C ASP A 186 3.42 6.56 -8.75
N LEU A 187 4.61 6.31 -9.31
CA LEU A 187 5.84 6.99 -8.97
C LEU A 187 6.29 7.85 -10.15
N TYR A 188 6.52 9.13 -9.90
CA TYR A 188 7.05 10.09 -10.85
C TYR A 188 8.48 10.46 -10.44
N LEU A 189 9.44 10.22 -11.33
CA LEU A 189 10.85 10.50 -11.12
C LEU A 189 11.34 11.55 -12.13
N PRO A 190 12.09 12.58 -11.72
CA PRO A 190 12.57 13.60 -12.64
C PRO A 190 13.62 13.02 -13.60
N CYS A 191 13.48 13.23 -14.91
CA CYS A 191 14.37 12.61 -15.91
C CYS A 191 15.82 13.09 -15.85
N ASN A 192 16.07 14.31 -15.37
CA ASN A 192 17.37 14.98 -15.43
C ASN A 192 18.50 14.27 -14.66
N LYS A 193 18.16 13.61 -13.53
CA LYS A 193 19.12 12.95 -12.64
C LYS A 193 18.98 11.42 -12.60
N ILE A 194 18.11 10.87 -13.44
CA ILE A 194 17.97 9.43 -13.61
C ILE A 194 18.82 9.00 -14.81
N GLU A 195 19.65 7.97 -14.59
CA GLU A 195 20.48 7.36 -15.64
C GLU A 195 19.64 6.37 -16.45
N ARG A 196 18.97 5.45 -15.75
CA ARG A 196 18.06 4.47 -16.36
C ARG A 196 16.97 4.00 -15.41
N ILE A 197 15.84 3.62 -15.98
CA ILE A 197 14.81 2.82 -15.31
C ILE A 197 15.25 1.35 -15.38
N THR A 198 15.14 0.63 -14.26
CA THR A 198 15.67 -0.75 -14.12
C THR A 198 14.60 -1.83 -14.14
N VAL A 199 13.35 -1.45 -14.44
CA VAL A 199 12.18 -2.34 -14.44
C VAL A 199 11.34 -2.11 -15.68
N ASP A 200 10.70 -3.18 -16.15
CA ASP A 200 9.81 -3.18 -17.30
C ASP A 200 8.38 -3.51 -16.91
N LYS A 201 7.44 -3.19 -17.80
CA LYS A 201 6.04 -3.62 -17.64
C LYS A 201 5.97 -5.14 -17.55
N GLY A 202 5.39 -5.64 -16.46
CA GLY A 202 5.25 -7.07 -16.19
C GLY A 202 6.06 -7.54 -14.97
N ASP A 203 7.09 -6.79 -14.59
CA ASP A 203 7.97 -7.16 -13.48
C ASP A 203 7.24 -7.12 -12.13
N ASN A 204 7.66 -7.99 -11.22
CA ASN A 204 7.22 -7.96 -9.83
C ASN A 204 8.27 -7.24 -8.99
N VAL A 205 7.82 -6.29 -8.18
CA VAL A 205 8.68 -5.48 -7.31
C VAL A 205 8.18 -5.52 -5.87
N LYS A 206 9.10 -5.27 -4.94
CA LYS A 206 8.87 -5.16 -3.50
C LYS A 206 9.24 -3.76 -3.02
N ALA A 207 8.29 -3.12 -2.33
CA ALA A 207 8.48 -1.83 -1.67
C ALA A 207 9.77 -1.74 -0.84
N GLY A 208 10.58 -0.73 -1.06
CA GLY A 208 11.80 -0.46 -0.30
C GLY A 208 12.98 -1.40 -0.59
N GLU A 209 12.80 -2.52 -1.31
CA GLU A 209 13.84 -3.53 -1.57
C GLU A 209 14.33 -3.47 -3.01
N ASP A 210 13.41 -3.57 -3.98
CA ASP A 210 13.79 -3.62 -5.38
C ASP A 210 14.06 -2.23 -5.94
N THR A 211 15.18 -2.08 -6.64
CA THR A 211 15.55 -0.85 -7.35
C THR A 211 14.70 -0.71 -8.61
N VAL A 212 14.11 0.47 -8.81
CA VAL A 212 13.31 0.81 -9.99
C VAL A 212 14.00 1.83 -10.90
N ALA A 213 14.98 2.56 -10.39
CA ALA A 213 15.80 3.46 -11.17
C ALA A 213 17.19 3.65 -10.56
N GLU A 214 18.17 3.90 -11.43
CA GLU A 214 19.53 4.30 -11.06
C GLU A 214 19.71 5.80 -11.31
N GLU A 215 20.36 6.46 -10.36
CA GLU A 215 20.68 7.89 -10.43
C GLU A 215 22.00 8.10 -11.18
N ARG A 216 22.11 9.22 -11.90
CA ARG A 216 23.37 9.62 -12.53
C ARG A 216 24.39 9.94 -11.45
N SER A 217 25.61 9.41 -11.63
CA SER A 217 26.76 9.77 -10.80
C SER A 217 27.12 11.25 -10.91
#